data_AF-H3BHM1-F1
#
_entry.id   AF-H3BHM1-F1
#
_cell.length_a   1.000
_cell.length_b   1.000
_cell.length_c   1.000
_cell.angle_alpha   90.00
_cell.angle_beta   90.00
_cell.angle_gamma   90.00
#
_symmetry.space_group_name_H-M   'P 1'
#
loop_
_entity.id
_entity.type
_entity.pdbx_description
1 polymer ?
#
loop_
_entity_poly.entity_id
_entity_poly.type
_entity_poly.pdbx_seq_one_letter_code
_entity_poly.pdbx_strand_id
1 'polypeptide(L)'
;YLEAAARKLRPVNEINFSISSRTDSGVHALCNSAHFDVQRRDGMPPFSEDLLVDALNYHLKPEPISVLKAYRMPDNFHARYRAVSRTYMYRLVTGICHHSQLPVFERNLCWPICESPLNIGAMQEAAQLFLGTHDFSAFRSISPDNPLKSPIKTLLQADVRSSSGCFSYLHRHRDLQFWELIFKSKSFLYKQVCNHFDSCLTT
;
A
#
# COMPACT_ATOMS: atom_id res chain seq x y z
N TYR A 1 -11.68 0.85 -12.90
CA TYR A 1 -12.81 0.81 -11.94
C TYR A 1 -13.21 2.17 -11.41
N LEU A 2 -12.35 2.89 -10.67
CA LEU A 2 -12.68 4.20 -10.09
C LEU A 2 -13.22 5.23 -11.11
N GLU A 3 -12.53 5.42 -12.24
CA GLU A 3 -13.01 6.32 -13.29
C GLU A 3 -14.37 5.89 -13.86
N ALA A 4 -14.58 4.59 -14.06
CA ALA A 4 -15.84 4.07 -14.57
C ALA A 4 -17.00 4.34 -13.58
N ALA A 5 -16.76 4.17 -12.27
CA ALA A 5 -17.71 4.52 -11.22
C ALA A 5 -18.00 6.03 -11.20
N ALA A 6 -16.96 6.86 -11.27
CA ALA A 6 -17.12 8.32 -11.28
C ALA A 6 -17.85 8.83 -12.54
N ARG A 7 -17.67 8.21 -13.71
CA ARG A 7 -18.45 8.52 -14.92
C ARG A 7 -19.95 8.26 -14.72
N LYS A 8 -20.36 7.33 -13.85
CA LYS A 8 -21.78 7.09 -13.52
C LYS A 8 -22.41 8.20 -12.69
N LEU A 9 -21.62 9.10 -12.10
CA LEU A 9 -22.09 10.33 -11.45
C LEU A 9 -22.59 11.38 -12.47
N ARG A 10 -22.45 11.11 -13.77
CA ARG A 10 -22.84 11.97 -14.90
C ARG A 10 -22.23 13.38 -14.82
N PRO A 11 -20.90 13.49 -14.66
CA PRO A 11 -20.22 14.78 -14.70
C PRO A 11 -20.29 15.40 -16.09
N VAL A 12 -20.10 16.71 -16.15
CA VAL A 12 -20.02 17.48 -17.40
C VAL A 12 -18.59 17.42 -17.98
N ASN A 13 -17.59 17.39 -17.12
CA ASN A 13 -16.19 17.28 -17.50
C ASN A 13 -15.75 15.81 -17.63
N GLU A 14 -14.61 15.61 -18.29
CA GLU A 14 -13.92 14.31 -18.29
C GLU A 14 -13.35 14.00 -16.91
N ILE A 15 -13.49 12.73 -16.48
CA ILE A 15 -12.95 12.26 -15.20
C ILE A 15 -11.63 11.54 -15.42
N ASN A 16 -10.58 12.07 -14.79
CA ASN A 16 -9.26 11.47 -14.71
C ASN A 16 -8.79 11.42 -13.26
N PHE A 17 -8.37 10.24 -12.80
CA PHE A 17 -7.87 10.07 -11.44
C PHE A 17 -6.34 10.18 -11.41
N SER A 18 -5.84 11.00 -10.50
CA SER A 18 -4.42 11.10 -10.20
C SER A 18 -4.11 10.54 -8.81
N ILE A 19 -3.55 9.33 -8.79
CA ILE A 19 -3.24 8.58 -7.58
C ILE A 19 -1.94 9.04 -6.91
N SER A 20 -1.90 8.98 -5.58
CA SER A 20 -0.72 9.34 -4.79
C SER A 20 0.40 8.33 -4.95
N SER A 21 0.06 7.03 -4.96
CA SER A 21 1.03 5.94 -5.18
C SER A 21 0.49 4.91 -6.16
N ARG A 22 1.36 4.43 -7.06
CA ARG A 22 1.10 3.25 -7.90
C ARG A 22 1.38 2.00 -7.08
N THR A 23 0.55 0.99 -7.24
CA THR A 23 0.76 -0.36 -6.70
C THR A 23 0.95 -1.34 -7.85
N ASP A 24 1.82 -2.32 -7.67
CA ASP A 24 2.01 -3.40 -8.64
C ASP A 24 0.91 -4.45 -8.48
N SER A 25 0.75 -5.33 -9.48
CA SER A 25 -0.25 -6.40 -9.45
C SER A 25 -0.08 -7.28 -8.21
N GLY A 26 -1.17 -7.51 -7.47
CA GLY A 26 -1.18 -8.30 -6.24
C GLY A 26 -0.85 -7.51 -4.96
N VAL A 27 -0.43 -6.24 -5.08
CA VAL A 27 -0.22 -5.36 -3.91
C VAL A 27 -1.53 -4.69 -3.51
N HIS A 28 -1.86 -4.82 -2.23
CA HIS A 28 -3.05 -4.21 -1.62
C HIS A 28 -2.79 -2.76 -1.20
N ALA A 29 -3.87 -2.02 -0.96
CA ALA A 29 -3.80 -0.69 -0.36
C ALA A 29 -4.85 -0.53 0.73
N LEU A 30 -4.39 -0.25 1.95
CA LEU A 30 -5.28 0.07 3.07
C LEU A 30 -5.85 1.49 2.96
N CYS A 31 -5.02 2.45 2.54
CA CYS A 31 -5.37 3.88 2.50
C CYS A 31 -4.61 4.60 1.37
N ASN A 32 -4.80 4.19 0.11
CA ASN A 32 -4.28 4.98 -1.02
C ASN A 32 -5.14 6.22 -1.23
N SER A 33 -4.55 7.31 -1.71
CA SER A 33 -5.26 8.56 -1.97
C SER A 33 -5.22 8.89 -3.45
N ALA A 34 -6.26 9.53 -3.96
CA ALA A 34 -6.32 10.04 -5.31
C ALA A 34 -7.08 11.36 -5.32
N HIS A 35 -6.89 12.15 -6.37
CA HIS A 35 -7.74 13.32 -6.66
C HIS A 35 -8.24 13.24 -8.10
N PHE A 36 -9.38 13.86 -8.32
CA PHE A 36 -10.02 14.02 -9.62
C PHE A 36 -10.97 15.22 -9.54
N ASP A 37 -11.19 15.87 -10.67
CA ASP A 37 -12.12 16.99 -10.74
C ASP A 37 -13.49 16.50 -11.20
N VAL A 38 -14.54 16.97 -10.55
CA VAL A 38 -15.92 16.58 -10.87
C VAL A 38 -16.83 17.79 -10.94
N GLN A 39 -17.29 18.09 -12.15
CA GLN A 39 -18.22 19.17 -12.45
C GLN A 39 -19.61 18.60 -12.64
N ARG A 40 -20.57 19.11 -11.86
CA ARG A 40 -22.00 18.78 -12.02
C ARG A 40 -22.65 19.71 -13.04
N ARG A 41 -23.82 19.30 -13.55
CA ARG A 41 -24.64 20.12 -14.44
C ARG A 41 -25.09 21.41 -13.76
N ASP A 42 -25.36 22.42 -14.57
CA ASP A 42 -25.82 23.73 -14.10
C ASP A 42 -27.04 23.61 -13.18
N GLY A 43 -27.05 24.41 -12.11
CA GLY A 43 -28.10 24.39 -11.08
C GLY A 43 -27.98 23.29 -10.03
N MET A 44 -27.04 22.35 -10.17
CA MET A 44 -26.78 21.33 -9.14
C MET A 44 -25.70 21.80 -8.15
N PRO A 45 -25.92 21.68 -6.83
CA PRO A 45 -24.88 22.00 -5.86
C PRO A 45 -23.72 21.00 -5.97
N PRO A 46 -22.47 21.36 -5.63
CA PRO A 46 -21.36 20.40 -5.55
C PRO A 46 -21.72 19.20 -4.69
N PHE A 47 -21.11 18.04 -4.95
CA PHE A 47 -21.28 16.90 -4.07
C PHE A 47 -20.80 17.27 -2.64
N SER A 48 -21.57 16.88 -1.62
CA SER A 48 -21.01 16.76 -0.28
C SER A 48 -20.03 15.58 -0.27
N GLU A 49 -19.10 15.60 0.66
CA GLU A 49 -18.06 14.57 0.79
C GLU A 49 -18.68 13.19 1.02
N ASP A 50 -19.62 13.08 1.96
CA ASP A 50 -20.31 11.82 2.25
C ASP A 50 -21.12 11.30 1.07
N LEU A 51 -21.85 12.18 0.37
CA LEU A 51 -22.65 11.77 -0.80
C LEU A 51 -21.75 11.26 -1.93
N LEU A 52 -20.58 11.87 -2.12
CA LEU A 52 -19.62 11.44 -3.12
C LEU A 52 -19.07 10.04 -2.77
N VAL A 53 -18.74 9.81 -1.50
CA VAL A 53 -18.28 8.51 -1.01
C VAL A 53 -19.35 7.45 -1.24
N ASP A 54 -20.59 7.70 -0.82
CA ASP A 54 -21.71 6.76 -0.98
C ASP A 54 -21.99 6.44 -2.45
N ALA A 55 -22.03 7.47 -3.30
CA ALA A 55 -22.30 7.30 -4.73
C ALA A 55 -21.19 6.52 -5.44
N LEU A 56 -19.92 6.80 -5.14
CA LEU A 56 -18.79 6.05 -5.69
C LEU A 56 -18.85 4.59 -5.22
N ASN A 57 -19.02 4.35 -3.91
CA ASN A 57 -19.10 3.01 -3.34
C ASN A 57 -20.30 2.22 -3.89
N TYR A 58 -21.44 2.86 -4.13
CA TYR A 58 -22.59 2.23 -4.77
C TYR A 58 -22.23 1.63 -6.14
N HIS A 59 -21.47 2.36 -6.94
CA HIS A 59 -21.02 1.90 -8.26
C HIS A 59 -19.80 0.97 -8.22
N LEU A 60 -19.06 0.94 -7.10
CA LEU A 60 -17.92 0.06 -6.89
C LEU A 60 -18.28 -1.27 -6.24
N LYS A 61 -19.55 -1.52 -5.86
CA LYS A 61 -20.00 -2.78 -5.23
C LYS A 61 -19.48 -4.08 -5.88
N PRO A 62 -19.36 -4.19 -7.22
CA PRO A 62 -18.82 -5.42 -7.84
C PRO A 62 -17.31 -5.60 -7.64
N GLU A 63 -16.60 -4.55 -7.25
CA GLU A 63 -15.14 -4.48 -7.21
C GLU A 63 -14.63 -4.54 -5.76
N PRO A 64 -13.44 -5.13 -5.51
CA PRO A 64 -12.81 -5.14 -4.19
C PRO A 64 -12.16 -3.79 -3.87
N ILE A 65 -12.88 -2.68 -4.08
CA ILE A 65 -12.42 -1.30 -3.89
C ILE A 65 -13.48 -0.54 -3.10
N SER A 66 -13.05 0.13 -2.03
CA SER A 66 -13.90 1.02 -1.25
C SER A 66 -13.26 2.40 -1.11
N VAL A 67 -14.06 3.44 -1.35
CA VAL A 67 -13.74 4.82 -1.02
C VAL A 67 -14.05 5.01 0.46
N LEU A 68 -13.03 5.34 1.25
CA LEU A 68 -13.18 5.49 2.70
C LEU A 68 -13.66 6.89 3.09
N LYS A 69 -13.12 7.91 2.43
CA LYS A 69 -13.40 9.33 2.68
C LYS A 69 -13.15 10.15 1.41
N ALA A 70 -13.82 11.30 1.31
CA ALA A 70 -13.54 12.32 0.31
C ALA A 70 -13.34 13.66 1.02
N TYR A 71 -12.58 14.56 0.37
CA TYR A 71 -12.37 15.92 0.86
C TYR A 71 -12.37 16.89 -0.31
N ARG A 72 -12.96 18.07 -0.15
CA ARG A 72 -12.72 19.17 -1.10
C ARG A 72 -11.29 19.69 -0.95
N MET A 73 -10.65 19.91 -2.09
CA MET A 73 -9.27 20.38 -2.16
C MET A 73 -9.19 21.58 -3.10
N PRO A 74 -8.20 22.48 -2.91
CA PRO A 74 -7.92 23.55 -3.87
C PRO A 74 -7.52 23.00 -5.25
N ASP A 75 -7.79 23.74 -6.31
CA ASP A 75 -7.52 23.35 -7.71
C ASP A 75 -6.04 23.03 -8.00
N ASN A 76 -5.12 23.56 -7.18
CA ASN A 76 -3.68 23.29 -7.30
C ASN A 76 -3.19 22.08 -6.47
N PHE A 77 -4.11 21.33 -5.86
CA PHE A 77 -3.79 20.12 -5.13
C PHE A 77 -3.42 18.99 -6.08
N HIS A 78 -2.36 18.25 -5.75
CA HIS A 78 -2.00 17.05 -6.49
C HIS A 78 -1.62 15.92 -5.53
N ALA A 79 -2.44 14.86 -5.47
CA ALA A 79 -2.32 13.76 -4.51
C ALA A 79 -0.91 13.15 -4.45
N ARG A 80 -0.23 13.00 -5.59
CA ARG A 80 1.15 12.49 -5.65
C ARG A 80 2.19 13.43 -5.04
N TYR A 81 2.14 14.72 -5.36
CA TYR A 81 3.20 15.67 -5.03
C TYR A 81 2.99 16.30 -3.64
N ARG A 82 1.74 16.35 -3.17
CA ARG A 82 1.39 16.82 -1.82
C ARG A 82 1.51 15.73 -0.74
N ALA A 83 1.66 14.46 -1.13
CA ALA A 83 1.88 13.38 -0.17
C ALA A 83 3.17 13.60 0.65
N VAL A 84 3.02 13.72 1.96
CA VAL A 84 4.14 13.91 2.91
C VAL A 84 5.00 12.65 3.00
N SER A 85 4.36 11.48 3.05
CA SER A 85 5.02 10.18 3.07
C SER A 85 4.11 9.09 2.53
N ARG A 86 4.71 7.94 2.20
CA ARG A 86 4.07 6.68 1.88
C ARG A 86 4.61 5.63 2.83
N THR A 87 3.74 4.76 3.32
CA THR A 87 4.12 3.64 4.17
C THR A 87 3.73 2.35 3.47
N TYR A 88 4.67 1.41 3.39
CA TYR A 88 4.44 0.07 2.91
C TYR A 88 4.62 -0.91 4.07
N MET A 89 3.82 -1.98 4.05
CA MET A 89 3.83 -3.01 5.07
C MET A 89 3.83 -4.37 4.38
N TYR A 90 4.81 -5.20 4.69
CA TYR A 90 4.82 -6.62 4.38
C TYR A 90 4.38 -7.40 5.61
N ARG A 91 3.50 -8.38 5.43
CA ARG A 91 3.08 -9.31 6.49
C ARG A 91 3.66 -10.69 6.21
N LEU A 92 4.25 -11.29 7.23
CA LEU A 92 4.85 -12.62 7.19
C LEU A 92 4.20 -13.52 8.25
N VAL A 93 4.22 -14.83 8.00
CA VAL A 93 3.87 -15.83 9.00
C VAL A 93 4.89 -16.96 9.02
N THR A 94 5.31 -17.35 10.22
CA THR A 94 6.18 -18.51 10.49
C THR A 94 5.44 -19.52 11.37
N GLY A 95 6.02 -20.72 11.54
CA GLY A 95 5.40 -21.82 12.30
C GLY A 95 4.48 -22.71 11.45
N ILE A 96 4.58 -22.62 10.12
CA ILE A 96 3.91 -23.51 9.18
C ILE A 96 4.94 -24.33 8.40
N CYS A 97 4.61 -25.57 8.08
CA CYS A 97 5.48 -26.45 7.29
C CYS A 97 5.09 -26.48 5.81
N HIS A 98 3.89 -26.00 5.46
CA HIS A 98 3.38 -26.00 4.11
C HIS A 98 2.38 -24.86 3.88
N HIS A 99 2.36 -24.28 2.68
CA HIS A 99 1.47 -23.16 2.32
C HIS A 99 -0.02 -23.45 2.57
N SER A 100 -0.47 -24.70 2.44
CA SER A 100 -1.86 -25.10 2.70
C SER A 100 -2.30 -24.93 4.15
N GLN A 101 -1.35 -24.79 5.09
CA GLN A 101 -1.61 -24.60 6.50
C GLN A 101 -1.93 -23.14 6.85
N LEU A 102 -1.71 -22.19 5.93
CA LEU A 102 -2.05 -20.79 6.12
C LEU A 102 -3.55 -20.61 6.40
N PRO A 103 -3.96 -19.88 7.47
CA PRO A 103 -5.36 -19.57 7.71
C PRO A 103 -6.03 -18.95 6.48
N VAL A 104 -7.26 -19.37 6.18
CA VAL A 104 -7.99 -18.92 4.97
C VAL A 104 -8.12 -17.39 4.91
N PHE A 105 -8.31 -16.75 6.06
CA PHE A 105 -8.41 -15.28 6.17
C PHE A 105 -7.09 -14.53 5.97
N GLU A 106 -5.96 -15.25 5.92
CA GLU A 106 -4.63 -14.66 5.67
C GLU A 106 -4.16 -14.92 4.23
N ARG A 107 -4.93 -15.67 3.43
CA ARG A 107 -4.61 -15.93 2.02
C ARG A 107 -4.49 -14.62 1.25
N ASN A 108 -3.42 -14.49 0.48
CA ASN A 108 -3.06 -13.30 -0.29
C ASN A 108 -2.81 -12.03 0.55
N LEU A 109 -2.87 -12.08 1.88
CA LEU A 109 -2.62 -10.94 2.78
C LEU A 109 -1.32 -11.07 3.55
N CYS A 110 -0.75 -12.27 3.59
CA CYS A 110 0.45 -12.60 4.34
C CYS A 110 1.31 -13.58 3.56
N TRP A 111 2.64 -13.41 3.63
CA TRP A 111 3.58 -14.31 3.00
C TRP A 111 3.99 -15.44 3.97
N PRO A 112 3.70 -16.71 3.64
CA PRO A 112 4.09 -17.86 4.44
C PRO A 112 5.58 -18.21 4.26
N ILE A 113 6.32 -18.35 5.38
CA ILE A 113 7.70 -18.84 5.39
C ILE A 113 7.71 -20.28 5.92
N CYS A 114 8.07 -21.23 5.06
CA CYS A 114 7.99 -22.67 5.36
C CYS A 114 9.37 -23.35 5.55
N GLU A 115 10.44 -22.78 5.01
CA GLU A 115 11.70 -23.52 4.76
C GLU A 115 12.78 -23.30 5.83
N SER A 116 12.73 -22.22 6.62
CA SER A 116 13.72 -21.96 7.68
C SER A 116 13.20 -21.00 8.76
N PRO A 117 13.66 -21.14 10.02
CA PRO A 117 13.38 -20.16 11.06
C PRO A 117 14.04 -18.83 10.71
N LEU A 118 13.28 -17.75 10.80
CA LEU A 118 13.79 -16.40 10.57
C LEU A 118 14.63 -15.94 11.76
N ASN A 119 15.80 -15.36 11.50
CA ASN A 119 16.55 -14.63 12.51
C ASN A 119 15.98 -13.21 12.64
N ILE A 120 14.94 -13.06 13.47
CA ILE A 120 14.25 -11.77 13.65
C ILE A 120 15.20 -10.68 14.15
N GLY A 121 16.18 -11.02 14.99
CA GLY A 121 17.17 -10.05 15.47
C GLY A 121 18.01 -9.49 14.33
N ALA A 122 18.55 -10.36 13.47
CA ALA A 122 19.30 -9.96 12.28
C ALA A 122 18.43 -9.15 11.30
N MET A 123 17.17 -9.55 11.09
CA MET A 123 16.23 -8.79 10.26
C MET A 123 15.98 -7.38 10.80
N GLN A 124 15.87 -7.24 12.13
CA GLN A 124 15.69 -5.95 12.79
C GLN A 124 16.94 -5.08 12.63
N GLU A 125 18.13 -5.64 12.87
CA GLU A 125 19.40 -4.95 12.66
C GLU A 125 19.57 -4.48 11.21
N ALA A 126 19.29 -5.37 10.24
CA ALA A 126 19.35 -5.05 8.82
C ALA A 126 18.36 -3.95 8.41
N ALA A 127 17.13 -3.99 8.93
CA ALA A 127 16.13 -2.95 8.66
C ALA A 127 16.60 -1.56 9.13
N GLN A 128 17.27 -1.49 10.29
CA GLN A 128 17.80 -0.22 10.80
C GLN A 128 18.89 0.38 9.89
N LEU A 129 19.65 -0.43 9.16
CA LEU A 129 20.66 0.07 8.21
C LEU A 129 20.04 0.88 7.07
N PHE A 130 18.75 0.66 6.76
CA PHE A 130 18.04 1.43 5.73
C PHE A 130 17.56 2.80 6.21
N LEU A 131 17.56 3.08 7.52
CA LEU A 131 17.04 4.33 8.07
C LEU A 131 17.94 5.51 7.68
N GLY A 132 17.33 6.66 7.37
CA GLY A 132 18.06 7.87 6.98
C GLY A 132 18.23 8.01 5.47
N THR A 133 19.20 8.82 5.05
CA THR A 133 19.41 9.20 3.65
C THR A 133 20.53 8.38 3.02
N HIS A 134 20.20 7.60 1.99
CA HIS A 134 21.13 6.71 1.30
C HIS A 134 20.93 6.74 -0.20
N ASP A 135 21.97 6.31 -0.93
CA ASP A 135 21.84 5.92 -2.33
C ASP A 135 21.29 4.50 -2.42
N PHE A 136 20.05 4.36 -2.89
CA PHE A 136 19.37 3.07 -3.02
C PHE A 136 19.46 2.49 -4.45
N SER A 137 20.51 2.82 -5.21
CA SER A 137 20.70 2.30 -6.57
C SER A 137 20.72 0.77 -6.62
N ALA A 138 21.29 0.10 -5.62
CA ALA A 138 21.33 -1.36 -5.53
C ALA A 138 19.94 -1.99 -5.30
N PHE A 139 18.97 -1.22 -4.79
CA PHE A 139 17.63 -1.69 -4.45
C PHE A 139 16.59 -1.28 -5.49
N ARG A 140 16.96 -0.74 -6.66
CA ARG A 140 15.99 -0.37 -7.70
C ARG A 140 15.97 -1.37 -8.83
N SER A 141 14.79 -1.61 -9.39
CA SER A 141 14.67 -2.21 -10.73
C SER A 141 14.53 -1.11 -11.79
N ILE A 142 14.85 -1.44 -13.05
CA ILE A 142 14.66 -0.53 -14.19
C ILE A 142 13.16 -0.22 -14.30
N SER A 143 12.81 1.05 -14.13
CA SER A 143 11.43 1.52 -14.29
C SER A 143 11.18 1.82 -15.78
N PRO A 144 10.14 1.25 -16.40
CA PRO A 144 9.78 1.58 -17.78
C PRO A 144 9.32 3.04 -17.94
N ASP A 145 8.78 3.65 -16.88
CA ASP A 145 8.11 4.96 -16.96
C ASP A 145 9.04 6.14 -16.63
N ASN A 146 10.13 5.92 -15.88
CA ASN A 146 11.00 7.03 -15.46
C ASN A 146 12.41 6.56 -15.00
N PRO A 147 13.38 6.43 -15.92
CA PRO A 147 14.72 5.91 -15.61
C PRO A 147 15.62 6.90 -14.84
N LEU A 148 15.29 8.20 -14.84
CA LEU A 148 16.16 9.29 -14.38
C LEU A 148 15.90 9.78 -12.94
N LYS A 149 15.08 9.09 -12.15
CA LYS A 149 14.86 9.47 -10.75
C LYS A 149 16.13 9.31 -9.93
N SER A 150 16.49 10.35 -9.18
CA SER A 150 17.59 10.29 -8.21
C SER A 150 17.41 9.08 -7.29
N PRO A 151 18.44 8.23 -7.15
CA PRO A 151 18.40 7.04 -6.31
C PRO A 151 18.51 7.38 -4.82
N ILE A 152 18.87 8.62 -4.50
CA ILE A 152 18.96 9.09 -3.12
C ILE A 152 17.55 9.23 -2.55
N LYS A 153 17.27 8.51 -1.46
CA LYS A 153 16.01 8.58 -0.70
C LYS A 153 16.30 8.69 0.78
N THR A 154 15.33 9.25 1.50
CA THR A 154 15.34 9.26 2.96
C THR A 154 14.25 8.34 3.47
N LEU A 155 14.61 7.25 4.15
CA LEU A 155 13.68 6.42 4.89
C LEU A 155 13.47 7.02 6.27
N LEU A 156 12.21 7.21 6.61
CA LEU A 156 11.73 7.78 7.88
C LEU A 156 11.42 6.69 8.90
N GLN A 157 11.22 5.45 8.44
CA GLN A 157 10.91 4.28 9.26
C GLN A 157 11.33 3.01 8.50
N ALA A 158 11.93 2.07 9.21
CA ALA A 158 12.28 0.75 8.73
C ALA A 158 12.26 -0.21 9.93
N ASP A 159 11.11 -0.85 10.18
CA ASP A 159 10.89 -1.66 11.38
C ASP A 159 10.49 -3.08 11.04
N VAL A 160 10.92 -4.04 11.87
CA VAL A 160 10.42 -5.42 11.88
C VAL A 160 9.83 -5.69 13.25
N ARG A 161 8.54 -6.03 13.31
CA ARG A 161 7.82 -6.21 14.58
C ARG A 161 6.89 -7.41 14.56
N SER A 162 6.65 -8.00 15.73
CA SER A 162 5.60 -9.00 15.90
C SER A 162 4.23 -8.37 15.67
N SER A 163 3.33 -9.11 15.02
CA SER A 163 1.95 -8.72 14.79
C SER A 163 1.00 -9.86 15.14
N SER A 164 -0.30 -9.60 15.05
CA SER A 164 -1.32 -10.64 15.24
C SER A 164 -1.95 -11.02 13.90
N GLY A 165 -2.17 -12.32 13.71
CA GLY A 165 -2.99 -12.82 12.63
C GLY A 165 -4.48 -12.52 12.84
N CYS A 166 -5.23 -12.54 11.74
CA CYS A 166 -6.68 -12.46 11.73
C CYS A 166 -7.27 -13.63 12.52
N PHE A 167 -8.10 -13.32 13.53
CA PHE A 167 -8.69 -14.31 14.43
C PHE A 167 -7.67 -15.21 15.14
N SER A 168 -6.44 -14.74 15.37
CA SER A 168 -5.36 -15.52 15.98
C SER A 168 -5.72 -16.13 17.33
N TYR A 169 -6.59 -15.47 18.10
CA TYR A 169 -7.08 -15.94 19.39
C TYR A 169 -7.88 -17.25 19.29
N LEU A 170 -8.53 -17.55 18.16
CA LEU A 170 -9.31 -18.79 17.97
C LEU A 170 -8.45 -20.01 17.69
N HIS A 171 -7.21 -19.82 17.23
CA HIS A 171 -6.32 -20.91 16.83
C HIS A 171 -4.96 -20.83 17.52
N ARG A 172 -4.95 -20.42 18.79
CA ARG A 172 -3.73 -20.30 19.62
C ARG A 172 -2.90 -21.59 19.66
N HIS A 173 -3.55 -22.75 19.52
CA HIS A 173 -2.91 -24.07 19.49
C HIS A 173 -2.01 -24.32 18.27
N ARG A 174 -2.01 -23.44 17.26
CA ARG A 174 -1.22 -23.62 16.03
C ARG A 174 0.17 -22.96 16.08
N ASP A 175 0.51 -22.29 17.19
CA ASP A 175 1.81 -21.62 17.44
C ASP A 175 2.32 -20.71 16.31
N LEU A 176 1.40 -20.17 15.51
CA LEU A 176 1.72 -19.31 14.37
C LEU A 176 2.22 -17.95 14.86
N GLN A 177 3.35 -17.50 14.31
CA GLN A 177 3.91 -16.18 14.59
C GLN A 177 3.78 -15.28 13.37
N PHE A 178 3.19 -14.10 13.56
CA PHE A 178 3.02 -13.13 12.49
C PHE A 178 3.98 -11.96 12.68
N TRP A 179 4.51 -11.45 11.57
CA TRP A 179 5.47 -10.36 11.56
C TRP A 179 5.10 -9.31 10.53
N GLU A 180 5.40 -8.05 10.85
CA GLU A 180 5.23 -6.91 9.96
C GLU A 180 6.58 -6.24 9.70
N LEU A 181 6.91 -6.04 8.42
CA LEU A 181 8.02 -5.18 8.00
C LEU A 181 7.44 -3.88 7.45
N ILE A 182 7.82 -2.76 8.04
CA ILE A 182 7.25 -1.45 7.75
C ILE A 182 8.33 -0.52 7.23
N PHE A 183 8.09 0.04 6.05
CA PHE A 183 8.98 1.03 5.44
C PHE A 183 8.21 2.31 5.14
N LYS A 184 8.71 3.45 5.64
CA LYS A 184 8.10 4.77 5.40
C LYS A 184 9.11 5.71 4.75
N SER A 185 8.70 6.39 3.69
CA SER A 185 9.50 7.42 3.03
C SER A 185 8.62 8.42 2.31
N LYS A 186 9.15 9.60 1.99
CA LYS A 186 8.49 10.54 1.07
C LYS A 186 8.24 9.89 -0.31
N SER A 187 9.17 9.07 -0.79
CA SER A 187 9.03 8.37 -2.07
C SER A 187 9.94 7.15 -2.12
N PHE A 188 9.59 6.16 -2.93
CA PHE A 188 10.41 4.97 -3.17
C PHE A 188 10.79 4.88 -4.65
N LEU A 189 11.91 4.21 -4.93
CA LEU A 189 12.28 3.77 -6.27
C LEU A 189 11.43 2.56 -6.67
N TYR A 190 11.39 2.26 -7.97
CA TYR A 190 10.66 1.09 -8.46
C TYR A 190 11.25 -0.20 -7.89
N LYS A 191 10.38 -1.04 -7.31
CA LYS A 191 10.70 -2.27 -6.55
C LYS A 191 11.59 -2.11 -5.32
N GLN A 192 11.84 -0.88 -4.85
CA GLN A 192 12.70 -0.65 -3.68
C GLN A 192 12.24 -1.38 -2.42
N VAL A 193 10.95 -1.30 -2.11
CA VAL A 193 10.41 -1.91 -0.89
C VAL A 193 10.49 -3.44 -0.98
N CYS A 194 10.21 -4.04 -2.14
CA CYS A 194 10.38 -5.48 -2.35
C CYS A 194 11.82 -5.91 -2.09
N ASN A 195 12.79 -5.16 -2.64
CA ASN A 195 14.20 -5.49 -2.50
C ASN A 195 14.72 -5.27 -1.07
N HIS A 196 14.21 -4.27 -0.33
CA HIS A 196 14.50 -4.13 1.11
C HIS A 196 13.97 -5.33 1.89
N PHE A 197 12.74 -5.76 1.60
CA PHE A 197 12.13 -6.92 2.23
C PHE A 197 12.95 -8.20 1.97
N ASP A 198 13.32 -8.45 0.71
CA ASP A 198 14.14 -9.61 0.33
C ASP A 198 15.50 -9.57 1.04
N SER A 199 16.14 -8.40 1.12
CA SER A 199 17.41 -8.23 1.82
C SER A 199 17.30 -8.53 3.32
N CYS A 200 16.20 -8.15 3.97
CA CYS A 200 15.97 -8.52 5.37
C CYS A 200 15.76 -10.04 5.50
N LEU A 201 15.04 -10.68 4.59
CA LEU A 201 14.80 -12.13 4.66
C LEU A 201 16.07 -12.99 4.51
N THR A 202 17.11 -12.47 3.85
CA THR A 202 18.35 -13.22 3.57
C THR A 202 19.42 -13.11 4.64
N THR A 203 19.18 -12.40 5.75
CA THR A 203 20.13 -12.27 6.87
C THR A 203 20.07 -13.43 7.84
#